data_AF-A0A6X8TLH5-F1
#
_entry.id   AF-A0A6X8TLH5-F1
#
_cell.length_a   1.000
_cell.length_b   1.000
_cell.length_c   1.000
_cell.angle_alpha   90.00
_cell.angle_beta   90.00
_cell.angle_gamma   90.00
#
_symmetry.space_group_name_H-M   'P 1'
#
loop_
_entity.id
_entity.type
_entity.pdbx_description
1 polymer ?
#
loop_
_entity_poly.entity_id
_entity_poly.type
_entity_poly.pdbx_seq_one_letter_code
_entity_poly.pdbx_strand_id
1 'polypeptide(L)' 'HAYPPYSIEKRNTNFGIAYYHKVKFTYNNITAIREIVLGPLFEQSDEQFRSKLDDLGLKDIKIRRSICTYNDAVNL' A
#
# COMPACT_ATOMS: atom_id res chain seq x y z
N HIS A 1 1.33 15.30 -30.34
CA HIS A 1 2.12 15.63 -29.13
C HIS A 1 1.72 14.65 -28.03
N ALA A 2 2.63 13.76 -27.61
CA ALA A 2 2.40 12.89 -26.46
C ALA A 2 2.60 13.70 -25.19
N TYR A 3 1.60 13.76 -24.32
CA TYR A 3 1.69 14.43 -23.03
C TYR A 3 2.75 13.75 -22.15
N PRO A 4 3.50 14.50 -21.32
CA PRO A 4 4.45 13.91 -20.39
C PRO A 4 3.73 12.92 -19.44
N PRO A 5 4.37 11.80 -19.05
CA PRO A 5 3.75 10.72 -18.27
C PRO A 5 3.53 11.07 -16.78
N TYR A 6 3.53 12.36 -16.45
CA TYR A 6 3.38 12.87 -15.10
C TYR A 6 2.42 14.06 -15.07
N SER A 7 1.63 14.12 -14.00
CA SER A 7 0.77 15.27 -13.67
C SER A 7 1.26 15.92 -12.39
N ILE A 8 1.27 17.26 -12.35
CA ILE A 8 1.55 18.00 -11.12
C ILE A 8 0.27 18.03 -10.28
N GLU A 9 0.31 17.47 -9.07
CA GLU A 9 -0.79 17.51 -8.11
C GLU A 9 -0.41 18.37 -6.90
N LYS A 10 -1.45 18.87 -6.19
CA LYS A 10 -1.31 19.64 -4.97
C LYS A 10 -1.79 18.83 -3.77
N ARG A 11 -1.01 18.83 -2.68
CA ARG A 11 -1.35 18.22 -1.39
C ARG A 11 -1.28 19.28 -0.31
N ASN A 12 -2.30 19.33 0.55
CA ASN A 12 -2.21 20.09 1.79
C ASN A 12 -1.34 19.34 2.80
N THR A 13 -0.38 20.05 3.38
CA THR A 13 0.51 19.57 4.43
C THR A 13 0.38 20.48 5.65
N ASN A 14 0.94 20.07 6.78
CA ASN A 14 1.00 20.88 8.00
C ASN A 14 1.83 22.17 7.83
N PHE A 15 2.54 22.31 6.70
CA PHE A 15 3.38 23.47 6.36
C PHE A 15 2.84 24.25 5.15
N GLY A 16 1.61 23.96 4.70
CA GLY A 16 0.98 24.59 3.54
C GLY A 16 0.86 23.67 2.32
N ILE A 17 0.69 24.25 1.14
CA ILE A 17 0.47 23.52 -0.12
C ILE A 17 1.81 23.04 -0.68
N ALA A 18 1.95 21.72 -0.83
CA ALA A 18 3.08 21.10 -1.52
C ALA A 18 2.67 20.62 -2.91
N TYR A 19 3.48 20.94 -3.91
CA TYR A 19 3.33 20.46 -5.29
C TYR A 19 4.22 19.25 -5.51
N TYR A 20 3.69 18.18 -6.08
CA TYR A 20 4.47 16.99 -6.41
C TYR A 20 4.13 16.44 -7.78
N HIS A 21 5.12 15.81 -8.40
CA HIS A 21 4.95 15.09 -9.66
C HIS A 21 4.33 13.72 -9.37
N LYS A 22 3.11 13.50 -9.82
CA LYS A 22 2.49 12.18 -9.82
C LYS A 22 2.79 11.49 -11.13
N VAL A 23 3.72 10.55 -11.09
CA VAL A 23 4.03 9.71 -12.25
C VAL A 23 2.97 8.63 -12.35
N LYS A 24 2.27 8.53 -13.48
CA LYS A 24 1.41 7.38 -13.78
C LYS A 24 2.31 6.25 -14.26
N PHE A 25 2.83 5.45 -13.34
CA PHE A 25 3.51 4.20 -13.68
C PHE A 25 2.47 3.07 -13.73
N THR A 26 1.93 2.82 -14.92
CA THR A 26 1.23 1.56 -15.22
C THR A 26 2.20 0.68 -16.01
N TYR A 27 2.89 -0.23 -15.33
CA TYR A 27 3.69 -1.26 -16.00
C TYR A 27 2.77 -2.45 -16.34
N ASN A 28 2.34 -2.54 -17.59
CA ASN A 28 1.63 -3.69 -18.19
C ASN A 28 0.37 -4.22 -17.47
N ASN A 29 -0.37 -3.42 -16.69
CA ASN A 29 -1.49 -3.92 -15.86
C ASN A 29 -1.11 -5.09 -14.93
N ILE A 30 0.19 -5.27 -14.63
CA ILE A 30 0.65 -6.34 -13.77
C ILE A 30 0.64 -5.82 -12.34
N THR A 31 -0.16 -6.46 -11.48
CA THR A 31 -0.08 -6.28 -10.04
C THR A 31 1.32 -6.68 -9.59
N ALA A 32 2.21 -5.71 -9.39
CA ALA A 32 3.59 -5.95 -8.98
C ALA A 32 3.67 -6.66 -7.62
N ILE A 33 2.63 -6.48 -6.81
CA ILE A 33 2.49 -7.06 -5.47
C ILE A 33 1.57 -8.28 -5.58
N ARG A 34 2.09 -9.46 -5.23
CA ARG A 34 1.34 -10.72 -5.24
C ARG A 34 0.82 -11.12 -3.86
N GLU A 35 1.48 -10.64 -2.81
CA GLU A 35 1.18 -10.97 -1.42
C GLU A 35 1.50 -9.79 -0.51
N ILE A 36 0.63 -9.56 0.48
CA ILE A 36 0.84 -8.62 1.58
C ILE A 36 0.83 -9.41 2.89
N VAL A 37 1.90 -9.26 3.67
CA VAL A 37 2.02 -9.84 5.00
C VAL A 37 1.66 -8.78 6.04
N LEU A 38 0.56 -8.99 6.75
CA LEU A 38 0.09 -8.16 7.83
C LEU A 38 0.84 -8.49 9.11
N GLY A 39 1.35 -7.48 9.80
CA GLY A 39 1.99 -7.67 11.10
C GLY A 39 1.03 -8.21 12.17
N PRO A 40 1.53 -8.82 13.26
CA PRO A 40 0.71 -9.35 14.35
C PRO A 40 -0.12 -8.27 15.05
N LEU A 41 0.35 -7.02 15.07
CA LEU A 41 -0.32 -5.86 15.66
C LEU A 41 -1.27 -5.16 14.68
N PHE A 42 -1.54 -5.76 13.51
CA PHE A 42 -2.45 -5.16 12.54
C PHE A 42 -3.91 -5.34 13.00
N GLU A 43 -4.51 -4.22 13.42
CA GLU A 43 -5.81 -4.20 14.10
C GLU A 43 -7.01 -4.45 13.19
N GLN A 44 -6.91 -4.08 11.91
CA GLN A 44 -8.03 -4.22 10.97
C GLN A 44 -8.25 -5.69 10.61
N SER A 45 -9.50 -6.07 10.38
CA SER A 45 -9.83 -7.40 9.86
C SER A 45 -9.33 -7.57 8.43
N ASP A 46 -9.20 -8.82 7.98
CA ASP A 46 -8.76 -9.12 6.62
C ASP A 46 -9.77 -8.58 5.59
N GLU A 47 -11.07 -8.58 5.91
CA GLU A 47 -12.14 -8.04 5.07
C GLU A 47 -12.07 -6.51 4.95
N GLN A 48 -11.81 -5.81 6.06
CA GLN A 48 -11.64 -4.36 6.07
C GLN A 48 -10.42 -3.95 5.23
N PHE A 49 -9.34 -4.72 5.32
CA PHE A 49 -8.15 -4.48 4.52
C PHE A 49 -8.37 -4.85 3.05
N ARG A 50 -9.09 -5.94 2.76
CA ARG A 50 -9.46 -6.35 1.41
C ARG A 50 -10.25 -5.27 0.67
N SER A 51 -11.26 -4.70 1.34
CA SER A 51 -12.08 -3.61 0.79
C SER A 51 -11.21 -2.41 0.35
N LYS A 52 -10.22 -2.04 1.17
CA LYS A 52 -9.25 -0.98 0.81
C LYS A 52 -8.35 -1.36 -0.36
N LEU A 53 -7.94 -2.62 -0.48
CA LEU A 53 -7.17 -3.09 -1.63
C LEU A 53 -8.03 -3.05 -2.90
N ASP A 54 -9.31 -3.40 -2.82
CA ASP A 54 -10.24 -3.36 -3.94
C ASP A 54 -10.45 -1.93 -4.46
N ASP A 55 -10.59 -0.95 -3.55
CA ASP A 55 -10.67 0.48 -3.87
C ASP A 55 -9.41 1.00 -4.60
N LEU A 56 -8.26 0.38 -4.31
CA LEU A 56 -6.97 0.68 -4.93
C LEU A 56 -6.72 -0.12 -6.23
N GLY A 57 -7.67 -0.96 -6.65
CA GLY A 57 -7.54 -1.81 -7.83
C GLY A 57 -6.65 -3.05 -7.63
N LEU A 58 -6.40 -3.44 -6.39
CA LEU A 58 -5.48 -4.52 -5.99
C LEU A 58 -6.24 -5.81 -5.60
N LYS A 59 -7.15 -6.26 -6.46
CA LYS A 59 -8.11 -7.34 -6.18
C LYS A 59 -7.48 -8.73 -6.02
N ASP A 60 -6.36 -8.98 -6.70
CA ASP A 60 -5.71 -10.29 -6.79
C ASP A 60 -4.53 -10.49 -5.83
N ILE A 61 -4.45 -9.69 -4.76
CA ILE A 61 -3.39 -9.81 -3.75
C ILE A 61 -3.75 -10.89 -2.72
N LYS A 62 -2.81 -11.78 -2.40
CA LYS A 62 -2.92 -12.68 -1.25
C LYS A 62 -2.65 -11.92 0.06
N ILE A 63 -3.50 -12.11 1.06
CA ILE A 63 -3.30 -11.55 2.40
C ILE A 63 -2.82 -12.68 3.29
N ARG A 64 -1.74 -12.46 4.04
CA ARG A 64 -1.25 -13.38 5.06
C ARG A 64 -1.03 -12.62 6.36
N ARG A 65 -1.46 -13.18 7.49
CA ARG A 65 -1.06 -12.66 8.80
C ARG A 65 0.25 -13.28 9.23
N SER A 66 1.19 -12.42 9.64
CA SER A 66 2.40 -12.84 10.31
C SER A 66 2.02 -13.36 11.69
N ILE A 67 2.21 -14.66 11.89
CA ILE A 67 2.20 -15.26 13.21
C ILE A 67 3.54 -14.87 13.81
N CYS A 68 3.58 -13.77 14.58
CA CYS A 68 4.78 -13.53 15.38
C CYS A 68 4.88 -14.68 16.39
N THR A 69 5.79 -15.61 16.17
CA THR A 69 6.51 -16.20 17.30
C THR A 69 7.37 -15.09 17.87
N TYR A 70 6.84 -14.33 18.82
CA TYR A 70 7.70 -13.78 19.86
C TYR A 70 8.31 -15.02 20.52
N ASN A 71 9.53 -15.38 20.13
CA ASN A 71 10.34 -16.23 20.98
C ASN A 71 10.40 -15.52 22.33
N ASP A 72 10.11 -16.29 23.38
CA ASP A 72 10.46 -16.05 24.78
C ASP A 72 11.98 -15.87 24.97
N ALA A 73 12.60 -14.92 24.28
CA ALA A 73 14.04 -14.69 24.22
C ALA A 73 14.44 -13.25 24.57
N VAL A 74 13.60 -12.55 25.34
CA VAL A 74 13.98 -11.31 26.05
C VAL A 74 13.53 -11.44 27.51
N ASN A 75 13.96 -12.54 28.16
CA ASN A 75 13.96 -12.72 29.62
C ASN A 75 15.01 -13.79 29.99
N LEU A 76 16.26 -13.61 29.58
CA LEU A 76 17.44 -14.27 30.14
C LEU A 76 18.52 -13.22 30.38
#